data_AF-A0A329R7B5-F1
#
_entry.id   AF-A0A329R7B5-F1
#
_cell.length_a   1.000
_cell.length_b   1.000
_cell.length_c   1.000
_cell.angle_alpha   90.00
_cell.angle_beta   90.00
_cell.angle_gamma   90.00
#
_symmetry.space_group_name_H-M   'P 1'
#
loop_
_entity.id
_entity.type
_entity.pdbx_description
1 polymer ?
#
loop_
_entity_poly.entity_id
_entity_poly.type
_entity_poly.pdbx_seq_one_letter_code
_entity_poly.pdbx_strand_id
1 'polypeptide(L)'
;MPKNADICRVLFAVLPDYYFKCNYCNKVRRQLPSSGSGNLLSHLRDKHPDYEADYLTHASSLAGGLHSFGFVSEKVANIYHWME
;
A
#
# COMPACT_ATOMS: atom_id res chain seq x y z
N MET A 1 -5.26 11.21 -2.88
CA MET A 1 -5.72 9.83 -2.59
C MET A 1 -4.61 8.87 -3.01
N PRO A 2 -4.15 7.95 -2.13
CA PRO A 2 -3.16 6.95 -2.49
C PRO A 2 -3.68 6.06 -3.62
N LYS A 3 -2.82 5.67 -4.57
CA LYS A 3 -3.25 4.77 -5.65
C LYS A 3 -3.43 3.36 -5.06
N ASN A 4 -4.45 2.64 -5.51
CA ASN A 4 -4.72 1.27 -5.06
C ASN A 4 -3.50 0.34 -5.20
N ALA A 5 -2.66 0.60 -6.21
CA ALA A 5 -1.40 -0.12 -6.42
C ALA A 5 -0.39 0.11 -5.30
N ASP A 6 -0.28 1.33 -4.76
CA ASP A 6 0.65 1.67 -3.67
C ASP A 6 0.23 0.97 -2.37
N ILE A 7 -1.08 1.01 -2.06
CA ILE A 7 -1.66 0.28 -0.92
C ILE A 7 -1.39 -1.22 -1.05
N CYS A 8 -1.63 -1.79 -2.22
CA CYS A 8 -1.42 -3.22 -2.44
C CYS A 8 0.07 -3.61 -2.35
N ARG A 9 0.98 -2.72 -2.74
CA ARG A 9 2.43 -2.96 -2.65
C ARG A 9 2.94 -3.00 -1.21
N VAL A 10 2.31 -2.25 -0.31
CA VAL A 10 2.68 -2.23 1.12
C VAL A 10 2.03 -3.38 1.88
N LEU A 11 0.76 -3.66 1.60
CA LEU A 11 -0.06 -4.61 2.38
C LEU A 11 -0.02 -6.05 1.86
N PHE A 12 0.61 -6.29 0.71
CA PHE A 12 0.83 -7.62 0.16
C PHE A 12 2.31 -7.86 -0.16
N ALA A 13 2.78 -9.07 0.12
CA ALA A 13 4.03 -9.55 -0.42
C ALA A 13 3.82 -9.98 -1.89
N VAL A 14 4.66 -9.46 -2.78
CA VAL A 14 4.64 -9.80 -4.20
C VAL A 14 5.27 -11.17 -4.39
N LEU A 15 4.56 -12.07 -5.07
CA LEU A 15 5.03 -13.37 -5.51
C LEU A 15 5.17 -13.38 -7.04
N PRO A 16 5.86 -14.39 -7.63
CA PRO A 16 5.90 -14.60 -9.08
C PRO A 16 4.50 -14.71 -9.69
N ASP A 17 4.39 -14.62 -11.02
CA ASP A 17 3.17 -14.91 -11.78
C ASP A 17 1.93 -14.11 -11.34
N TYR A 18 2.14 -12.86 -10.93
CA TYR A 18 1.07 -11.95 -10.48
C TYR A 18 0.31 -12.46 -9.24
N TYR A 19 0.96 -13.28 -8.42
CA TYR A 19 0.41 -13.66 -7.11
C TYR A 19 0.83 -12.65 -6.04
N PHE A 20 -0.07 -12.44 -5.09
CA PHE A 20 0.10 -11.51 -3.98
C PHE A 20 -0.34 -12.21 -2.70
N LYS A 21 0.51 -12.22 -1.70
CA LYS A 21 0.20 -12.77 -0.39
C LYS A 21 -0.21 -11.66 0.55
N CYS A 22 -1.42 -11.71 1.08
CA CYS A 22 -1.90 -10.73 2.06
C CYS A 22 -1.06 -10.82 3.34
N ASN A 23 -0.52 -9.69 3.81
CA ASN A 23 0.33 -9.69 5.01
C ASN A 23 -0.45 -9.93 6.30
N TYR A 24 -1.76 -9.64 6.33
CA TYR A 24 -2.63 -9.87 7.50
C TYR A 24 -3.02 -11.34 7.66
N CYS A 25 -3.57 -11.95 6.61
CA CYS A 25 -4.15 -13.30 6.70
C CYS A 25 -3.35 -14.38 5.96
N ASN A 26 -2.19 -14.02 5.40
CA ASN A 26 -1.31 -14.91 4.63
C ASN A 26 -1.98 -15.56 3.39
N LYS A 27 -3.20 -15.15 3.02
CA LYS A 27 -3.90 -15.69 1.84
C LYS A 27 -3.23 -15.19 0.56
N VAL A 28 -2.93 -16.14 -0.32
CA VAL A 28 -2.40 -15.86 -1.66
C VAL A 28 -3.56 -15.58 -2.61
N ARG A 29 -3.47 -14.49 -3.35
CA ARG A 29 -4.44 -14.08 -4.37
C ARG A 29 -3.72 -13.69 -5.65
N ARG A 30 -4.26 -14.16 -6.78
CA ARG A 30 -3.78 -13.75 -8.10
C ARG A 30 -4.39 -12.41 -8.48
N GLN A 31 -3.57 -11.46 -8.91
CA GLN A 31 -4.06 -10.22 -9.50
C GLN A 31 -4.74 -10.53 -10.84
N LEU A 32 -5.94 -9.99 -11.05
CA LEU A 32 -6.66 -10.23 -12.30
C LEU A 32 -6.11 -9.30 -13.40
N PRO A 33 -5.81 -9.82 -14.60
CA PRO A 33 -5.19 -9.05 -15.69
C PRO A 33 -6.03 -7.85 -16.13
N SER A 34 -7.37 -7.92 -16.04
CA SER A 34 -8.28 -6.84 -16.44
C SER A 34 -8.69 -5.90 -15.30
N SER A 35 -8.51 -6.28 -14.04
CA SER A 35 -8.95 -5.50 -12.87
C SER A 35 -7.83 -4.70 -12.20
N GLY A 36 -6.57 -4.98 -12.58
CA GLY A 36 -5.41 -4.46 -11.86
C GLY A 36 -5.47 -4.85 -10.39
N SER A 37 -5.13 -3.92 -9.49
CA SER A 37 -5.15 -4.16 -8.03
C SER A 37 -6.55 -4.10 -7.40
N GLY A 38 -7.62 -3.92 -8.18
CA GLY A 38 -8.98 -3.77 -7.67
C GLY A 38 -9.48 -4.97 -6.87
N ASN A 39 -9.14 -6.19 -7.31
CA ASN A 39 -9.51 -7.42 -6.62
C ASN A 39 -8.75 -7.61 -5.29
N LEU A 40 -7.50 -7.14 -5.21
CA LEU A 40 -6.71 -7.12 -3.98
C LEU A 40 -7.25 -6.09 -2.99
N LEU A 41 -7.65 -4.91 -3.48
CA LEU A 41 -8.27 -3.90 -2.62
C LEU A 41 -9.64 -4.34 -2.10
N SER A 42 -10.46 -4.98 -2.94
CA SER A 42 -11.74 -5.56 -2.50
C SER A 42 -11.55 -6.60 -1.40
N HIS A 43 -10.47 -7.40 -1.46
CA HIS A 43 -10.12 -8.30 -0.38
C HIS A 43 -9.85 -7.58 0.94
N LEU A 44 -9.06 -6.50 0.91
CA LEU A 44 -8.76 -5.71 2.10
C LEU A 44 -10.03 -5.11 2.69
N ARG A 45 -10.88 -4.48 1.86
CA ARG A 45 -12.15 -3.89 2.31
C ARG A 45 -13.10 -4.91 2.98
N ASP A 46 -13.13 -6.15 2.48
CA ASP A 46 -14.02 -7.20 2.99
C ASP A 46 -13.48 -7.91 4.25
N LYS A 47 -12.16 -8.07 4.37
CA LYS A 47 -11.54 -8.89 5.43
C LYS A 47 -10.71 -8.11 6.45
N HIS A 48 -10.33 -6.88 6.12
CA HIS A 48 -9.41 -6.05 6.88
C HIS A 48 -9.91 -4.58 6.85
N PRO A 49 -11.06 -4.25 7.46
CA PRO A 49 -11.67 -2.91 7.34
C PRO A 49 -10.72 -1.77 7.78
N ASP A 50 -9.80 -2.04 8.71
CA ASP A 50 -8.84 -1.06 9.23
C ASP A 50 -7.56 -0.90 8.39
N TYR A 51 -7.48 -1.53 7.21
CA TYR A 51 -6.27 -1.55 6.37
C TYR A 51 -5.74 -0.16 6.00
N GLU A 52 -6.60 0.85 5.96
CA GLU A 52 -6.23 2.24 5.64
C GLU A 52 -5.39 2.86 6.76
N ALA A 53 -5.72 2.59 8.02
CA ALA A 53 -4.96 3.08 9.17
C ALA A 53 -3.56 2.44 9.22
N ASP A 54 -3.48 1.13 8.97
CA ASP A 54 -2.21 0.41 8.88
C ASP A 54 -1.36 0.91 7.71
N TYR A 55 -1.97 1.17 6.54
CA TYR A 55 -1.27 1.78 5.42
C TYR A 55 -0.72 3.17 5.78
N LEU A 56 -1.48 4.00 6.48
CA LEU A 56 -1.04 5.33 6.93
C LEU A 56 0.12 5.23 7.93
N THR A 57 0.07 4.29 8.87
CA THR A 57 1.16 4.04 9.83
C THR A 57 2.43 3.59 9.09
N HIS A 58 2.31 2.70 8.12
CA HIS A 58 3.43 2.27 7.29
C HIS A 58 3.98 3.40 6.42
N ALA A 59 3.11 4.18 5.77
CA ALA A 59 3.51 5.31 4.93
C ALA A 59 4.21 6.40 5.75
N SER A 60 3.71 6.69 6.96
CA SER A 60 4.32 7.66 7.89
C SER A 60 5.68 7.17 8.39
N SER A 61 5.80 5.87 8.67
CA SER A 61 7.09 5.26 9.07
C SER A 61 8.11 5.31 7.92
N LEU A 62 7.67 5.10 6.67
CA LEU A 62 8.53 5.27 5.48
C LEU A 62 8.92 6.73 5.25
N ALA A 63 8.03 7.68 5.51
CA ALA A 63 8.34 9.11 5.47
C ALA A 63 9.38 9.51 6.55
N GLY A 64 9.32 8.91 7.74
CA GLY A 64 10.35 9.07 8.78
C GLY A 64 11.70 8.44 8.39
N GLY A 65 11.69 7.33 7.63
CA GLY A 65 12.89 6.68 7.09
C GLY A 65 13.43 7.30 5.79
N LEU A 66 12.68 8.21 5.16
CA LEU A 66 13.05 8.88 3.91
C LEU A 66 14.26 9.81 4.08
N HIS A 67 14.63 10.17 5.31
CA HIS A 67 15.86 10.91 5.58
C HIS A 67 17.13 10.03 5.41
N SER A 68 16.99 8.69 5.43
CA SER A 68 18.13 7.75 5.36
C SER A 68 18.43 7.22 3.96
N PHE A 69 17.51 7.37 3.01
CA PHE A 69 17.75 7.07 1.60
C PHE A 69 17.67 8.40 0.87
N GLY A 70 18.81 8.94 0.43
CA GLY A 70 18.99 10.24 -0.23
C GLY A 70 18.27 10.44 -1.57
N PHE A 71 17.00 10.05 -1.61
CA PHE A 71 16.02 10.22 -2.68
C PHE A 71 14.77 10.82 -2.07
N VAL A 72 14.88 12.07 -1.63
CA VAL A 72 13.72 12.94 -1.46
C VAL A 72 13.98 14.19 -2.26
N SER A 73 13.48 14.19 -3.50
CA SER A 73 13.11 15.46 -4.10
C SER A 73 11.99 16.03 -3.23
N GLU A 74 12.24 17.23 -2.70
CA GLU A 74 11.47 18.11 -1.80
C GLU A 74 9.92 18.11 -1.95
N LYS A 75 9.36 17.51 -3.01
CA LYS A 75 7.93 17.44 -3.31
C LYS A 75 7.10 16.47 -2.45
N VAL A 76 7.70 15.48 -1.80
CA VAL A 76 6.90 14.43 -1.11
C VAL A 76 6.61 14.79 0.35
N ALA A 77 7.42 15.65 0.97
CA ALA A 77 7.18 16.12 2.33
C ALA A 77 5.95 17.04 2.45
N ASN A 78 5.44 17.58 1.33
CA ASN A 78 4.43 18.63 1.33
C ASN A 78 3.03 18.18 0.86
N ILE A 79 2.73 16.88 0.79
CA ILE A 79 1.42 16.39 0.30
C ILE A 79 0.36 16.34 1.40
N TYR A 80 0.74 16.29 2.68
CA TYR A 80 -0.25 16.18 3.78
C TYR A 80 -0.31 17.39 4.73
N HIS A 81 0.41 18.48 4.44
CA HIS A 81 0.36 19.72 5.24
C HIS A 81 -0.80 20.67 4.84
N TRP A 82 -1.85 20.18 4.18
CA TRP A 82 -3.01 21.01 3.78
C TRP A 82 -4.36 20.54 4.34
N MET A 83 -4.37 19.56 5.27
CA MET A 83 -5.57 19.19 6.02
C MET A 83 -5.45 19.60 7.51
N GLU A 84 -5.00 20.84 7.74
CA GLU A 84 -5.32 21.60 8.97
C GLU A 84 -6.11 22.85 8.59
#